data_AF-A0A9P9SW02-F1
#
_entry.id   AF-A0A9P9SW02-F1
#
_cell.length_a   1.000
_cell.length_b   1.000
_cell.length_c   1.000
_cell.angle_alpha   90.00
_cell.angle_beta   90.00
_cell.angle_gamma   90.00
#
_symmetry.space_group_name_H-M   'P 1'
#
loop_
_entity.id
_entity.type
_entity.pdbx_description
1 polymer ?
#
loop_
_entity_poly.entity_id
_entity_poly.type
_entity_poly.pdbx_seq_one_letter_code
_entity_poly.pdbx_strand_id
1 'polypeptide(L)'
;MESAIGDQRGPAAALQSGDLGAETTSPRLRRRRDSTPVTQTPDSVWITFKILERGVWRTAQRLHVRFSDPSEVERIAVKYMRKSEQIRVYDTDLNILTPQMCYEAAMANRCNILLLIPGKQLDISEELEASVSLLLLSESESSMEAGIE
;
A
#
# COMPACT_ATOMS: atom_id res chain seq x y z
N MET A 1 13.75 -30.00 -53.94
CA MET A 1 15.22 -29.89 -54.00
C MET A 1 15.59 -28.81 -53.00
N GLU A 2 16.36 -29.00 -51.94
CA GLU A 2 17.19 -30.06 -51.35
C GLU A 2 17.24 -29.70 -49.83
N SER A 3 17.17 -30.65 -48.88
CA SER A 3 18.33 -31.31 -48.23
C SER A 3 19.47 -30.33 -47.88
N ALA A 4 20.09 -30.27 -46.70
CA ALA A 4 20.56 -31.30 -45.78
C ALA A 4 21.09 -30.60 -44.50
N ILE A 5 20.92 -31.13 -43.28
CA ILE A 5 21.81 -32.02 -42.48
C ILE A 5 23.14 -31.41 -42.00
N GLY A 6 23.43 -31.58 -40.70
CA GLY A 6 24.78 -31.54 -40.08
C GLY A 6 24.70 -30.92 -38.68
N ASP A 7 24.43 -31.64 -37.58
CA ASP A 7 25.32 -32.56 -36.84
C ASP A 7 26.75 -32.02 -36.69
N GLN A 8 27.25 -31.88 -35.45
CA GLN A 8 28.55 -32.38 -34.96
C GLN A 8 28.77 -32.04 -33.46
N ARG A 9 29.59 -32.87 -32.82
CA ARG A 9 29.59 -33.31 -31.42
C ARG A 9 30.99 -33.19 -30.80
N GLY A 10 31.08 -32.76 -29.53
CA GLY A 10 32.16 -33.04 -28.54
C GLY A 10 33.35 -32.06 -28.44
N PRO A 11 34.28 -32.18 -27.45
CA PRO A 11 34.35 -33.01 -26.21
C PRO A 11 34.66 -32.19 -24.90
N ALA A 12 34.27 -32.62 -23.68
CA ALA A 12 34.94 -33.45 -22.64
C ALA A 12 36.17 -32.89 -21.85
N ALA A 13 36.03 -32.91 -20.50
CA ALA A 13 37.05 -33.09 -19.42
C ALA A 13 38.10 -31.98 -19.14
N ALA A 14 38.67 -31.76 -17.94
CA ALA A 14 38.42 -32.07 -16.52
C ALA A 14 39.56 -31.44 -15.66
N LEU A 15 39.39 -31.41 -14.32
CA LEU A 15 40.41 -31.32 -13.22
C LEU A 15 41.01 -29.94 -12.87
N GLN A 16 40.85 -29.36 -11.66
CA GLN A 16 41.23 -29.70 -10.26
C GLN A 16 42.64 -29.24 -9.83
N SER A 17 42.69 -28.46 -8.74
CA SER A 17 43.75 -28.32 -7.73
C SER A 17 43.07 -27.58 -6.54
N GLY A 18 42.90 -28.15 -5.33
CA GLY A 18 43.92 -28.44 -4.30
C GLY A 18 44.30 -27.12 -3.60
N ASP A 19 44.29 -26.92 -2.27
CA ASP A 19 44.44 -27.81 -1.11
C ASP A 19 44.08 -27.05 0.20
N LEU A 20 43.91 -27.82 1.26
CA LEU A 20 43.45 -27.52 2.63
C LEU A 20 44.42 -26.70 3.48
N GLY A 21 43.92 -26.07 4.56
CA GLY A 21 44.79 -25.45 5.57
C GLY A 21 44.09 -24.82 6.79
N ALA A 22 43.58 -25.69 7.67
CA ALA A 22 43.48 -25.61 9.15
C ALA A 22 43.13 -24.31 9.92
N GLU A 23 42.25 -24.53 10.89
CA GLU A 23 41.68 -23.66 11.91
C GLU A 23 42.71 -22.99 12.85
N THR A 24 42.40 -21.77 13.32
CA THR A 24 42.80 -21.29 14.64
C THR A 24 41.69 -20.41 15.22
N THR A 25 41.24 -20.81 16.40
CA THR A 25 40.16 -20.25 17.20
C THR A 25 40.58 -18.97 17.94
N SER A 26 39.61 -18.06 18.13
CA SER A 26 39.45 -17.07 19.24
C SER A 26 39.65 -15.59 18.88
N PRO A 27 39.04 -14.65 19.63
CA PRO A 27 37.63 -14.62 20.04
C PRO A 27 36.95 -13.29 19.68
N ARG A 28 35.61 -13.39 19.62
CA ARG A 28 34.59 -12.36 19.80
C ARG A 28 35.08 -10.98 20.29
N LEU A 29 35.31 -10.06 19.37
CA LEU A 29 34.83 -8.69 19.56
C LEU A 29 33.49 -8.60 18.82
N ARG A 30 32.42 -8.93 19.55
CA ARG A 30 31.09 -8.48 19.16
C ARG A 30 31.21 -6.96 19.04
N ARG A 31 31.24 -6.45 17.80
CA ARG A 31 30.91 -5.05 17.53
C ARG A 31 29.58 -4.84 18.24
N ARG A 32 29.68 -4.16 19.38
CA ARG A 32 28.59 -3.56 20.11
C ARG A 32 27.94 -2.68 19.05
N ARG A 33 26.86 -3.18 18.43
CA ARG A 33 25.97 -2.32 17.68
C ARG A 33 25.46 -1.39 18.75
N ASP A 34 25.98 -0.18 18.77
CA ASP A 34 25.38 0.93 19.48
C ASP A 34 23.90 0.88 19.12
N SER A 35 23.12 0.46 20.11
CA SER A 35 21.68 0.46 20.01
C SER A 35 21.34 1.93 20.14
N THR A 36 21.36 2.63 19.00
CA THR A 36 20.65 3.90 18.90
C THR A 36 19.23 3.61 19.37
N PRO A 37 18.66 4.46 20.24
CA PRO A 37 17.25 4.33 20.56
C PRO A 37 16.52 4.50 19.22
N VAL A 38 16.01 3.39 18.69
CA VAL A 38 15.04 3.44 17.59
C VAL A 38 13.85 4.15 18.20
N THR A 39 13.78 5.45 17.98
CA THR A 39 12.53 6.19 18.08
C THR A 39 11.62 5.49 17.07
N GLN A 40 10.76 4.60 17.56
CA GLN A 40 9.82 3.85 16.73
C GLN A 40 8.78 4.85 16.23
N THR A 41 9.12 5.59 15.18
CA THR A 41 8.10 6.21 14.34
C THR A 41 7.30 5.06 13.73
N PRO A 42 5.96 5.10 13.77
CA PRO A 42 5.18 4.08 13.07
C PRO A 42 5.55 4.16 11.58
N ASP A 43 6.22 3.15 11.04
CA ASP A 43 6.65 3.14 9.63
C ASP A 43 5.48 2.85 8.66
N SER A 44 4.25 2.86 9.16
CA SER A 44 3.03 2.53 8.45
C SER A 44 1.79 3.23 9.02
N VAL A 45 0.77 3.32 8.20
CA VAL A 45 -0.51 3.96 8.49
C VAL A 45 -1.67 3.09 8.02
N TRP A 46 -2.81 3.21 8.69
CA TRP A 46 -4.07 2.65 8.19
C TRP A 46 -4.76 3.65 7.27
N ILE A 47 -4.98 3.28 6.02
CA ILE A 47 -5.77 4.04 5.06
C ILE A 47 -7.08 3.31 4.80
N THR A 48 -8.20 4.03 4.87
CA THR A 48 -9.53 3.46 4.70
C THR A 48 -10.23 4.05 3.49
N PHE A 49 -10.68 3.19 2.59
CA PHE A 49 -11.56 3.55 1.49
C PHE A 49 -13.01 3.39 1.93
N LYS A 50 -13.78 4.47 1.89
CA LYS A 50 -15.21 4.50 2.19
C LYS A 50 -15.99 4.66 0.89
N ILE A 51 -16.92 3.76 0.59
CA ILE A 51 -17.79 3.84 -0.58
C ILE A 51 -19.18 4.33 -0.20
N LEU A 52 -19.74 5.21 -1.02
CA LEU A 52 -21.13 5.63 -0.90
C LEU A 52 -22.03 4.64 -1.67
N GLU A 53 -22.81 3.86 -0.93
CA GLU A 53 -23.76 2.90 -1.50
C GLU A 53 -25.15 3.22 -0.99
N ARG A 54 -26.05 3.65 -1.92
CA ARG A 54 -27.46 3.96 -1.60
C ARG A 54 -27.60 5.00 -0.48
N GLY A 55 -26.73 6.02 -0.47
CA GLY A 55 -26.74 7.09 0.54
C GLY A 55 -26.07 6.72 1.87
N VAL A 56 -25.46 5.54 1.99
CA VAL A 56 -24.78 5.11 3.21
C VAL A 56 -23.30 4.87 2.96
N TRP A 57 -22.45 5.44 3.82
CA TRP A 57 -21.00 5.20 3.80
C TRP A 57 -20.66 3.80 4.33
N ARG A 58 -19.90 3.04 3.55
CA ARG A 58 -19.42 1.69 3.90
C ARG A 58 -17.92 1.59 3.74
N THR A 59 -17.26 0.82 4.59
CA THR A 59 -15.84 0.51 4.40
C THR A 59 -15.68 -0.46 3.24
N ALA A 60 -15.11 0.01 2.13
CA ALA A 60 -14.86 -0.78 0.93
C ALA A 60 -13.54 -1.55 1.02
N GLN A 61 -12.51 -0.92 1.58
CA GLN A 61 -11.20 -1.51 1.78
C GLN A 61 -10.48 -0.79 2.92
N ARG A 62 -9.72 -1.53 3.72
CA ARG A 62 -8.81 -0.97 4.72
C ARG A 62 -7.41 -1.53 4.44
N LEU A 63 -6.41 -0.66 4.37
CA LEU A 63 -5.04 -0.99 3.99
C LEU A 63 -4.09 -0.56 5.10
N HIS A 64 -3.09 -1.39 5.38
CA HIS A 64 -1.98 -1.04 6.26
C HIS A 64 -0.75 -0.77 5.40
N VAL A 65 -0.51 0.51 5.13
CA VAL A 65 0.43 0.95 4.08
C VAL A 65 1.69 1.45 4.74
N ARG A 66 2.84 1.01 4.22
CA ARG A 66 4.15 1.51 4.65
C ARG A 66 4.40 2.88 4.04
N PHE A 67 4.99 3.80 4.80
CA PHE A 67 5.29 5.13 4.26
C PHE A 67 6.28 5.12 3.10
N SER A 68 7.11 4.07 3.01
CA SER A 68 8.05 3.85 1.91
C SER A 68 7.42 3.28 0.65
N ASP A 69 6.17 2.80 0.69
CA ASP A 69 5.51 2.15 -0.45
C ASP A 69 4.03 2.56 -0.57
N PRO A 70 3.73 3.69 -1.23
CA PRO A 70 2.36 4.13 -1.48
C PRO A 70 1.66 3.36 -2.61
N SER A 71 2.39 2.49 -3.33
CA SER A 71 1.91 1.83 -4.55
C SER A 71 0.64 1.02 -4.35
N GLU A 72 0.44 0.46 -3.14
CA GLU A 72 -0.76 -0.30 -2.82
C GLU A 72 -2.02 0.56 -2.87
N VAL A 73 -1.96 1.80 -2.36
CA VAL A 73 -3.08 2.75 -2.39
C VAL A 73 -3.43 3.10 -3.83
N GLU A 74 -2.43 3.41 -4.64
CA GLU A 74 -2.62 3.74 -6.05
C GLU A 74 -3.27 2.58 -6.81
N ARG A 75 -2.79 1.34 -6.60
CA ARG A 75 -3.34 0.15 -7.24
C ARG A 75 -4.81 -0.07 -6.87
N ILE A 76 -5.19 0.17 -5.63
CA ILE A 76 -6.57 0.06 -5.17
C ILE A 76 -7.44 1.18 -5.74
N ALA A 77 -6.94 2.42 -5.78
CA ALA A 77 -7.63 3.53 -6.44
C ALA A 77 -7.90 3.20 -7.92
N VAL A 78 -6.89 2.76 -8.67
CA VAL A 78 -7.03 2.30 -10.07
C VAL A 78 -8.06 1.18 -10.19
N LYS A 79 -8.04 0.20 -9.28
CA LYS A 79 -9.00 -0.92 -9.26
C LYS A 79 -10.44 -0.42 -9.18
N TYR A 80 -10.71 0.56 -8.32
CA TYR A 80 -12.07 1.10 -8.17
C TYR A 80 -12.47 1.99 -9.34
N MET A 81 -11.56 2.84 -9.84
CA MET A 81 -11.83 3.72 -11.00
C MET A 81 -12.10 2.95 -12.29
N ARG A 82 -11.55 1.73 -12.44
CA ARG A 82 -11.80 0.85 -13.59
C ARG A 82 -13.17 0.17 -13.55
N LYS A 83 -13.89 0.16 -12.43
CA LYS A 83 -15.21 -0.46 -12.36
C LYS A 83 -16.19 0.29 -13.27
N SER A 84 -17.09 -0.46 -13.91
CA SER A 84 -18.10 0.05 -14.86
C SER A 84 -19.13 1.03 -14.24
N GLU A 85 -19.09 1.23 -12.93
CA GLU A 85 -19.97 2.15 -12.19
C GLU A 85 -19.48 3.61 -12.19
N GLN A 86 -18.39 3.90 -12.92
CA GLN A 86 -17.80 5.24 -13.01
C GLN A 86 -17.47 5.81 -11.62
N ILE A 87 -16.85 5.00 -10.76
CA ILE A 87 -16.45 5.41 -9.41
C ILE A 87 -15.31 6.43 -9.52
N ARG A 88 -15.45 7.53 -8.80
CA ARG A 88 -14.40 8.53 -8.61
C ARG A 88 -13.92 8.50 -7.17
N VAL A 89 -12.64 8.79 -7.00
CA VAL A 89 -12.01 8.89 -5.67
C VAL A 89 -11.98 10.37 -5.28
N TYR A 90 -12.32 10.66 -4.03
CA TYR A 90 -12.33 11.99 -3.46
C TYR A 90 -11.56 12.01 -2.13
N ASP A 91 -11.01 13.17 -1.78
CA ASP A 91 -10.57 13.43 -0.41
C ASP A 91 -11.76 13.77 0.50
N THR A 92 -11.46 14.09 1.76
CA THR A 92 -12.47 14.48 2.76
C THR A 92 -13.10 15.84 2.49
N ASP A 93 -12.49 16.66 1.64
CA ASP A 93 -12.96 17.98 1.22
C ASP A 93 -13.71 17.90 -0.13
N LEU A 94 -14.03 16.69 -0.59
CA LEU A 94 -14.71 16.40 -1.86
C LEU A 94 -13.96 16.89 -3.12
N ASN A 95 -12.62 17.01 -3.06
CA ASN A 95 -11.81 17.20 -4.25
C ASN A 95 -11.60 15.87 -4.97
N ILE A 96 -11.71 15.88 -6.31
CA ILE A 96 -11.46 14.70 -7.13
C ILE A 96 -9.98 14.37 -7.13
N LEU A 97 -9.65 13.10 -6.84
CA LEU A 97 -8.28 12.60 -6.80
C LEU A 97 -7.97 11.72 -8.00
N THR A 98 -6.74 11.85 -8.51
CA THR A 98 -6.11 10.84 -9.36
C THR A 98 -5.48 9.74 -8.50
N PRO A 99 -5.23 8.53 -9.03
CA PRO A 99 -4.63 7.45 -8.26
C PRO A 99 -3.32 7.85 -7.55
N GLN A 100 -2.47 8.62 -8.21
CA GLN A 100 -1.18 9.06 -7.67
C GLN A 100 -1.34 10.00 -6.46
N MET A 101 -2.41 10.80 -6.44
CA MET A 101 -2.67 11.76 -5.36
C MET A 101 -3.36 11.12 -4.14
N CYS A 102 -3.87 9.89 -4.28
CA CYS A 102 -4.67 9.25 -3.23
C CYS A 102 -3.89 9.05 -1.93
N TYR A 103 -2.62 8.65 -2.02
CA TYR A 103 -1.82 8.44 -0.82
C TYR A 103 -1.54 9.76 -0.09
N GLU A 104 -1.08 10.79 -0.81
CA GLU A 104 -0.80 12.09 -0.21
C GLU A 104 -2.06 12.74 0.37
N ALA A 105 -3.19 12.65 -0.33
CA ALA A 105 -4.46 13.17 0.16
C ALA A 105 -4.97 12.43 1.40
N ALA A 106 -4.78 11.11 1.47
CA ALA A 106 -5.09 10.33 2.66
C ALA A 106 -4.23 10.78 3.86
N MET A 107 -2.94 11.00 3.63
CA MET A 107 -2.02 11.45 4.69
C MET A 107 -2.21 12.91 5.12
N ALA A 108 -2.63 13.76 4.19
CA ALA A 108 -2.92 15.16 4.47
C ALA A 108 -4.19 15.33 5.31
N ASN A 109 -5.15 14.41 5.14
CA ASN A 109 -6.37 14.43 5.94
C ASN A 109 -6.16 13.77 7.31
N ARG A 110 -6.81 14.29 8.35
CA ARG A 110 -6.61 13.83 9.73
C ARG A 110 -7.11 12.41 9.99
N CYS A 111 -7.90 11.85 9.08
CA CYS A 111 -8.60 10.59 9.29
C CYS A 111 -8.01 9.42 8.49
N ASN A 112 -7.07 9.67 7.58
CA ASN A 112 -6.55 8.71 6.60
C ASN A 112 -7.66 8.03 5.76
N ILE A 113 -8.69 8.80 5.37
CA ILE A 113 -9.87 8.30 4.64
C ILE A 113 -9.85 8.78 3.19
N LEU A 114 -10.21 7.88 2.27
CA LEU A 114 -10.49 8.19 0.86
C LEU A 114 -11.94 7.83 0.55
N LEU A 115 -12.64 8.72 -0.13
CA LEU A 115 -14.06 8.54 -0.46
C LEU A 115 -14.21 8.00 -1.88
N LEU A 116 -15.02 6.98 -2.06
CA LEU A 116 -15.36 6.36 -3.33
C LEU A 116 -16.82 6.67 -3.63
N ILE A 117 -17.08 7.53 -4.62
CA ILE A 117 -18.44 7.95 -4.96
C ILE A 117 -18.75 7.48 -6.39
N PRO A 118 -19.78 6.63 -6.58
CA PRO A 118 -20.23 6.24 -7.90
C PRO A 118 -20.74 7.45 -8.70
N GLY A 119 -20.37 7.55 -9.98
CA GLY A 119 -20.75 8.68 -10.82
C GLY A 119 -22.26 8.90 -10.99
N LYS A 120 -23.07 7.87 -10.74
CA LYS A 120 -24.55 7.90 -10.79
C LYS A 120 -25.20 8.53 -9.55
N GLN A 121 -24.44 8.73 -8.47
CA GLN A 121 -24.89 9.37 -7.22
C GLN A 121 -24.40 10.83 -7.12
N LEU A 122 -23.79 11.37 -8.18
CA LEU A 122 -23.19 12.69 -8.18
C LEU A 122 -24.21 13.78 -8.51
N ASP A 123 -24.99 14.18 -7.52
CA ASP A 123 -25.24 15.59 -7.31
C ASP A 123 -24.42 15.97 -6.08
N ILE A 124 -23.34 16.73 -6.26
CA ILE A 124 -22.61 17.29 -5.11
C ILE A 124 -23.56 18.29 -4.47
N SER A 125 -24.26 17.82 -3.45
CA SER A 125 -25.28 18.54 -2.72
C SER A 125 -24.80 18.82 -1.30
N GLU A 126 -25.42 19.79 -0.65
CA GLU A 126 -25.25 20.05 0.78
C GLU A 126 -25.47 18.76 1.63
N GLU A 127 -26.31 17.85 1.16
CA GLU A 127 -26.53 16.54 1.78
C GLU A 127 -25.29 15.64 1.72
N LEU A 128 -24.56 15.63 0.60
CA LEU A 128 -23.31 14.86 0.49
C LEU A 128 -22.26 15.41 1.45
N GLU A 129 -22.07 16.73 1.49
CA GLU A 129 -21.13 17.41 2.40
C GLU A 129 -21.47 17.13 3.87
N ALA A 130 -22.76 17.22 4.23
CA ALA A 130 -23.23 16.85 5.56
C ALA A 130 -22.95 15.38 5.88
N SER A 131 -23.17 14.47 4.93
CA SER A 131 -22.91 13.04 5.11
C SER A 131 -21.43 12.73 5.33
N VAL A 132 -20.52 13.42 4.64
CA VAL A 132 -19.07 13.29 4.84
C VAL A 132 -18.68 13.82 6.22
N SER A 133 -19.22 14.96 6.62
CA SER A 133 -18.97 15.53 7.95
C SER A 133 -19.40 14.55 9.05
N LEU A 134 -20.58 13.94 8.94
CA LEU A 134 -21.06 12.91 9.86
C LEU A 134 -20.16 11.66 9.87
N LEU A 135 -19.71 11.21 8.69
CA LEU A 135 -18.76 10.12 8.58
C LEU A 135 -17.48 10.43 9.36
N LEU A 136 -16.87 11.60 9.14
CA LEU A 136 -15.61 11.96 9.82
C LEU A 136 -15.76 12.09 11.33
N LEU A 137 -16.90 12.61 11.81
CA LEU A 137 -17.23 12.63 13.25
C LEU A 137 -17.25 11.21 13.82
N SER A 138 -18.00 10.28 13.21
CA SER A 138 -18.09 8.89 13.69
C SER A 138 -16.75 8.13 13.68
N GLU A 139 -15.89 8.38 12.68
CA GLU A 139 -14.59 7.72 12.59
C GLU A 139 -13.59 8.31 13.60
N SER A 140 -13.73 9.60 13.94
CA SER A 140 -12.92 10.24 14.97
C SER A 140 -13.24 9.73 16.38
N GLU A 141 -14.51 9.43 16.67
CA GLU A 141 -14.94 8.86 17.95
C GLU A 141 -14.50 7.39 18.08
N SER A 142 -14.55 6.61 16.99
CA SER A 142 -14.08 5.22 16.98
C SER A 142 -12.59 5.07 17.29
N SER A 143 -11.77 6.11 17.09
CA SER A 143 -10.33 6.06 17.36
C SER A 143 -9.98 6.19 18.85
N MET A 144 -10.94 6.54 19.73
CA MET A 144 -10.70 6.75 21.16
C MET A 144 -11.07 5.54 22.05
N GLU A 145 -11.73 4.52 21.52
CA GLU A 145 -12.18 3.34 22.28
C GLU A 145 -11.17 2.17 22.31
N ALA A 146 -10.07 2.23 21.55
CA ALA A 146 -9.09 1.13 21.46
C ALA A 146 -8.00 1.16 22.56
N GLY A 147 -8.32 1.66 23.75
CA GLY A 147 -7.34 1.96 24.81
C GLY A 147 -7.67 1.43 26.21
N ILE A 148 -8.61 0.49 26.35
CA ILE A 148 -8.90 -0.17 27.64
C ILE A 148 -9.10 -1.66 27.40
N GLU A 149 -8.02 -2.44 27.49
CA GLU A 149 -8.02 -3.78 28.12
C GLU A 149 -6.64 -4.13 28.67
#